data_AF-A0A5C4TAU4-F1
#
_entry.id   AF-A0A5C4TAU4-F1
#
_cell.length_a   1.000
_cell.length_b   1.000
_cell.length_c   1.000
_cell.angle_alpha   90.00
_cell.angle_beta   90.00
_cell.angle_gamma   90.00
#
_symmetry.space_group_name_H-M   'P 1'
#
loop_
_entity.id
_entity.type
_entity.pdbx_description
1 polymer ?
#
loop_
_entity_poly.entity_id
_entity_poly.type
_entity_poly.pdbx_seq_one_letter_code
_entity_poly.pdbx_strand_id
1 'polypeptide(L)'
;MQEQLQKRVYDLLKYKNNNPAEKVVMNFGTMTDFTWDKMYIIGSYSSGLEANKKLGFRWSNKDGLLTTDFQNLFVFVTGQRVVQVVNYTGFLDLQGRSYFTSTNSKFEVLEQDNDRMNKLIHFLDE
;
A
#
# COMPACT_ATOMS: atom_id res chain seq x y z
N MET A 1 8.28 -10.03 12.44
CA MET A 1 7.25 -10.43 11.46
C MET A 1 6.74 -9.27 10.61
N GLN A 2 6.64 -8.03 11.14
CA GLN A 2 6.31 -6.83 10.33
C GLN A 2 7.37 -6.45 9.28
N GLU A 3 8.64 -6.68 9.58
CA GLU A 3 9.78 -6.26 8.73
C GLU A 3 9.88 -6.97 7.38
N GLN A 4 9.37 -8.20 7.26
CA GLN A 4 9.57 -9.00 6.04
C GLN A 4 8.78 -8.47 4.85
N LEU A 5 7.50 -8.13 5.02
CA LEU A 5 6.70 -7.57 3.93
C LEU A 5 7.18 -6.17 3.54
N GLN A 6 7.50 -5.32 4.53
CA GLN A 6 8.07 -4.00 4.29
C GLN A 6 9.35 -4.10 3.46
N LYS A 7 10.25 -5.04 3.80
CA LYS A 7 11.48 -5.27 3.05
C LYS A 7 11.20 -5.75 1.63
N ARG A 8 10.26 -6.68 1.42
CA ARG A 8 9.88 -7.16 0.08
C ARG A 8 9.39 -6.02 -0.81
N VAL A 9 8.54 -5.14 -0.28
CA VAL A 9 8.08 -3.94 -1.02
C VAL A 9 9.26 -3.03 -1.35
N TYR A 10 10.12 -2.73 -0.38
CA TYR A 10 11.31 -1.91 -0.62
C TYR A 10 12.24 -2.51 -1.69
N ASP A 11 12.50 -3.81 -1.63
CA ASP A 11 13.38 -4.50 -2.58
C ASP A 11 12.80 -4.48 -4.00
N LEU A 12 11.48 -4.64 -4.16
CA LEU A 12 10.81 -4.53 -5.46
C LEU A 12 10.89 -3.12 -6.03
N LEU A 13 10.68 -2.10 -5.21
CA LEU A 13 10.82 -0.70 -5.65
C LEU A 13 12.28 -0.39 -6.02
N LYS A 14 13.24 -0.85 -5.23
CA LYS A 14 14.67 -0.70 -5.53
C LYS A 14 15.05 -1.42 -6.81
N TYR A 15 14.53 -2.63 -7.03
CA TYR A 15 14.74 -3.37 -8.26
C TYR A 15 14.16 -2.61 -9.46
N LYS A 16 12.92 -2.11 -9.37
CA LYS A 16 12.31 -1.31 -10.44
C LYS A 16 13.18 -0.10 -10.80
N ASN A 17 13.62 0.67 -9.80
CA ASN A 17 14.45 1.85 -10.02
C ASN A 17 15.79 1.54 -10.71
N ASN A 18 16.34 0.35 -10.50
CA ASN A 18 17.57 -0.08 -11.16
C ASN A 18 17.32 -0.71 -12.54
N ASN A 19 16.05 -1.00 -12.87
CA ASN A 19 15.65 -1.69 -14.10
C ASN A 19 14.40 -1.00 -14.69
N PRO A 20 14.50 0.25 -15.16
CA PRO A 20 13.36 1.05 -15.63
C PRO A 20 12.54 0.38 -16.73
N ALA A 21 13.19 -0.40 -17.61
CA ALA A 21 12.53 -1.09 -18.71
C ALA A 21 11.72 -2.32 -18.26
N GLU A 22 11.98 -2.85 -17.07
CA GLU A 22 11.34 -4.08 -16.58
C GLU A 22 9.95 -3.79 -16.03
N LYS A 23 9.00 -4.68 -16.35
CA LYS A 23 7.67 -4.65 -15.77
C LYS A 23 7.72 -5.25 -14.36
N VAL A 24 7.40 -4.45 -13.35
CA VAL A 24 7.33 -4.90 -11.96
C VAL A 24 5.89 -4.84 -11.48
N VAL A 25 5.39 -5.96 -10.98
CA VAL A 25 4.03 -6.09 -10.43
C VAL A 25 4.12 -6.48 -8.96
N MET A 26 3.51 -5.67 -8.09
CA MET A 26 3.28 -6.04 -6.70
C MET A 26 1.92 -6.72 -6.57
N ASN A 27 1.93 -7.99 -6.16
CA ASN A 27 0.72 -8.76 -5.86
C ASN A 27 0.70 -9.07 -4.36
N PHE A 28 -0.05 -8.29 -3.58
CA PHE A 28 -0.08 -8.48 -2.13
C PHE A 28 -0.72 -9.81 -1.73
N GLY A 29 -1.67 -10.34 -2.50
CA GLY A 29 -2.23 -11.67 -2.26
C GLY A 29 -1.20 -12.79 -2.21
N THR A 30 -0.14 -12.70 -3.03
CA THR A 30 0.96 -13.69 -3.05
C THR A 30 2.18 -13.27 -2.23
N MET A 31 2.36 -11.96 -1.98
CA MET A 31 3.49 -11.44 -1.20
C MET A 31 3.30 -11.58 0.32
N THR A 32 2.06 -11.76 0.78
CA THR A 32 1.74 -11.95 2.20
C THR A 32 1.65 -13.42 2.58
N ASP A 33 2.18 -13.78 3.75
CA ASP A 33 2.14 -15.12 4.35
C ASP A 33 1.19 -15.18 5.57
N PHE A 34 0.31 -14.18 5.72
CA PHE A 34 -0.67 -14.06 6.79
C PHE A 34 -2.08 -13.87 6.23
N THR A 35 -3.09 -14.23 7.01
CA THR A 35 -4.49 -14.06 6.63
C THR A 35 -4.95 -12.62 6.81
N TRP A 36 -5.59 -12.07 5.79
CA TRP A 36 -6.24 -10.75 5.81
C TRP A 36 -7.47 -10.75 4.90
N ASP A 37 -8.48 -9.97 5.27
CA ASP A 37 -9.74 -9.85 4.53
C ASP A 37 -9.71 -8.65 3.57
N LYS A 38 -9.19 -7.52 4.06
CA LYS A 38 -9.15 -6.26 3.32
C LYS A 38 -7.82 -5.54 3.53
N MET A 39 -7.32 -4.93 2.46
CA MET A 39 -6.22 -3.99 2.49
C MET A 39 -6.78 -2.60 2.16
N TYR A 40 -6.60 -1.66 3.08
CA TYR A 40 -6.95 -0.26 2.90
C TYR A 40 -5.71 0.56 2.61
N ILE A 41 -5.87 1.64 1.87
CA ILE A 41 -4.80 2.58 1.60
C ILE A 41 -5.13 3.89 2.29
N ILE A 42 -4.28 4.31 3.23
CA ILE A 42 -4.43 5.57 3.95
C ILE A 42 -3.35 6.51 3.45
N GLY A 43 -3.74 7.58 2.76
CA GLY A 43 -2.82 8.51 2.10
C GLY A 43 -2.36 9.64 3.00
N SER A 44 -1.38 10.41 2.52
CA SER A 44 -0.79 11.57 3.19
C SER A 44 -1.81 12.46 3.89
N TYR A 45 -1.41 13.02 5.03
CA TYR A 45 -2.22 13.94 5.85
C TYR A 45 -3.54 13.39 6.38
N SER A 46 -3.82 12.09 6.18
CA SER A 46 -5.00 11.46 6.78
C SER A 46 -4.92 11.60 8.29
N SER A 47 -5.86 12.35 8.85
CA SER A 47 -6.08 12.38 10.28
C SER A 47 -6.49 10.99 10.74
N GLY A 48 -6.25 10.73 12.02
CA GLY A 48 -6.65 9.43 12.52
C GLY A 48 -8.18 9.23 12.62
N LEU A 49 -8.97 10.30 12.61
CA LEU A 49 -10.42 10.20 12.48
C LEU A 49 -10.81 9.72 11.06
N GLU A 50 -10.14 10.22 10.02
CA GLU A 50 -10.36 9.78 8.64
C GLU A 50 -9.94 8.32 8.44
N ALA A 51 -8.79 7.93 9.01
CA ALA A 51 -8.36 6.53 9.04
C ALA A 51 -9.44 5.62 9.66
N ASN A 52 -9.95 5.99 10.85
CA ASN A 52 -11.00 5.21 11.52
C ASN A 52 -12.31 5.17 10.72
N LYS A 53 -12.71 6.29 10.10
CA LYS A 53 -13.88 6.34 9.21
C LYS A 53 -13.72 5.39 8.03
N LYS A 54 -12.53 5.36 7.41
CA LYS A 54 -12.23 4.48 6.27
C LYS A 54 -12.21 3.01 6.67
N LEU A 55 -11.66 2.69 7.83
CA LEU A 55 -11.58 1.33 8.36
C LEU A 55 -12.92 0.82 8.91
N GLY A 56 -13.80 1.72 9.37
CA GLY A 56 -15.07 1.36 10.01
C GLY A 56 -14.94 0.90 11.46
N PHE A 57 -13.76 1.02 12.06
CA PHE A 57 -13.49 0.71 13.47
C PHE A 57 -12.40 1.61 14.04
N ARG A 58 -12.27 1.63 15.36
CA ARG A 58 -11.23 2.42 16.03
C ARG A 58 -9.87 1.75 15.88
N TRP A 59 -8.98 2.38 15.14
CA TRP A 59 -7.56 2.04 15.13
C TRP A 59 -6.81 3.00 16.08
N SER A 60 -6.22 2.47 17.14
CA SER A 60 -5.62 3.27 18.23
C SER A 60 -4.15 3.67 17.98
N ASN A 61 -3.42 2.96 17.12
CA ASN A 61 -1.97 3.11 16.95
C ASN A 61 -1.59 3.95 15.72
N LYS A 62 -2.26 5.08 15.53
CA LYS A 62 -2.23 5.85 14.28
C LYS A 62 -1.59 7.23 14.40
N ASP A 63 -1.19 7.63 15.60
CA ASP A 63 -0.74 9.00 15.85
C ASP A 63 0.68 9.17 15.28
N GLY A 64 0.83 10.11 14.34
CA GLY A 64 2.11 10.50 13.75
C GLY A 64 2.55 9.81 12.44
N LEU A 65 1.74 8.92 11.85
CA LEU A 65 2.23 8.05 10.77
C LEU A 65 2.27 8.66 9.35
N LEU A 66 1.61 9.80 9.09
CA LEU A 66 1.40 10.32 7.72
C LEU A 66 1.48 11.86 7.64
N THR A 67 2.61 12.42 8.04
CA THR A 67 2.80 13.89 8.10
C THR A 67 3.48 14.49 6.87
N THR A 68 3.82 13.67 5.86
CA THR A 68 4.57 14.14 4.68
C THR A 68 3.89 13.76 3.38
N ASP A 69 4.20 14.52 2.33
CA ASP A 69 3.72 14.27 0.97
C ASP A 69 4.10 12.87 0.48
N PHE A 70 3.21 12.29 -0.31
CA PHE A 70 3.37 10.99 -0.97
C PHE A 70 3.55 9.79 -0.03
N GLN A 71 3.45 9.95 1.29
CA GLN A 71 3.38 8.82 2.21
C GLN A 71 1.99 8.17 2.21
N ASN A 72 1.98 6.86 2.05
CA ASN A 72 0.79 6.03 2.08
C ASN A 72 1.03 4.84 3.01
N LEU A 73 -0.02 4.41 3.69
CA LEU A 73 -0.05 3.17 4.46
C LEU A 73 -0.93 2.15 3.76
N PHE A 74 -0.38 0.97 3.47
CA PHE A 74 -1.17 -0.21 3.17
C PHE A 74 -1.51 -0.91 4.48
N VAL A 75 -2.76 -0.82 4.88
CA VAL A 75 -3.28 -1.31 6.16
C VAL A 75 -4.08 -2.58 5.91
N PHE A 76 -3.52 -3.71 6.31
CA PHE A 76 -4.15 -5.03 6.18
C PHE A 76 -5.00 -5.31 7.42
N VAL A 77 -6.22 -5.79 7.19
CA VAL A 77 -7.24 -5.96 8.23
C VAL A 77 -7.84 -7.35 8.14
N THR A 78 -8.08 -7.96 9.30
CA THR A 78 -8.91 -9.16 9.48
C THR A 78 -10.01 -8.84 10.47
N GLY A 79 -11.27 -8.96 10.06
CA GLY A 79 -12.42 -8.48 10.82
C GLY A 79 -12.31 -6.98 11.16
N GLN A 80 -12.21 -6.66 12.45
CA GLN A 80 -12.03 -5.28 12.95
C GLN A 80 -10.64 -5.05 13.56
N ARG A 81 -9.62 -5.77 13.06
CA ARG A 81 -8.25 -5.69 13.57
C ARG A 81 -7.25 -5.47 12.45
N VAL A 82 -6.40 -4.45 12.62
CA VAL A 82 -5.20 -4.29 11.77
C VAL A 82 -4.20 -5.40 12.09
N VAL A 83 -3.81 -6.16 11.07
CA VAL A 83 -2.87 -7.28 11.20
C VAL A 83 -1.47 -6.93 10.67
N GLN A 84 -1.38 -6.00 9.72
CA GLN A 84 -0.11 -5.54 9.17
C GLN A 84 -0.24 -4.11 8.63
N VAL A 85 0.85 -3.36 8.66
CA VAL A 85 0.97 -2.05 8.01
C VAL A 85 2.25 -2.01 7.19
N VAL A 86 2.16 -1.51 5.96
CA VAL A 86 3.32 -1.26 5.10
C VAL A 86 3.34 0.19 4.69
N ASN A 87 4.49 0.82 4.86
CA ASN A 87 4.74 2.18 4.40
C ASN A 87 5.14 2.16 2.92
N TYR A 88 4.50 3.02 2.14
CA TYR A 88 4.84 3.27 0.75
C TYR A 88 4.96 4.77 0.50
N THR A 89 6.08 5.21 -0.06
CA THR A 89 6.24 6.61 -0.48
C THR A 89 6.20 6.68 -2.01
N GLY A 90 5.20 7.37 -2.55
CA GLY A 90 5.00 7.55 -3.99
C GLY A 90 3.56 7.86 -4.35
N PHE A 91 3.31 7.96 -5.66
CA PHE A 91 1.97 8.23 -6.19
C PHE A 91 1.16 6.94 -6.29
N LEU A 92 -0.15 7.05 -6.03
CA LEU A 92 -1.09 5.94 -6.11
C LEU A 92 -2.26 6.29 -7.00
N ASP A 93 -2.52 5.48 -8.02
CA ASP A 93 -3.79 5.46 -8.74
C ASP A 93 -4.59 4.22 -8.33
N LEU A 94 -5.66 4.45 -7.56
CA LEU A 94 -6.50 3.40 -6.99
C LEU A 94 -7.73 3.09 -7.85
N GLN A 95 -7.94 3.83 -8.95
CA GLN A 95 -9.10 3.67 -9.84
C GLN A 95 -10.44 3.66 -9.09
N GLY A 96 -10.57 4.50 -8.06
CA GLY A 96 -11.79 4.64 -7.26
C GLY A 96 -12.04 3.53 -6.23
N ARG A 97 -11.13 2.56 -6.04
CA ARG A 97 -11.32 1.51 -5.03
C ARG A 97 -11.09 2.03 -3.60
N SER A 98 -11.99 1.64 -2.70
CA SER A 98 -11.90 1.96 -1.27
C SER A 98 -11.05 0.96 -0.48
N TYR A 99 -10.99 -0.29 -0.92
CA TYR A 99 -10.19 -1.38 -0.36
C TYR A 99 -9.86 -2.43 -1.43
N PHE A 100 -8.93 -3.31 -1.08
CA PHE A 100 -8.50 -4.45 -1.89
C PHE A 100 -8.62 -5.76 -1.09
N THR A 101 -8.70 -6.89 -1.76
CA THR A 101 -8.68 -8.25 -1.24
C THR A 101 -7.46 -8.98 -1.80
N SER A 102 -7.17 -10.19 -1.31
CA SER A 102 -6.07 -11.00 -1.84
C SER A 102 -6.17 -11.25 -3.35
N THR A 103 -7.39 -11.28 -3.88
CA THR A 103 -7.64 -11.53 -5.30
C THR A 103 -7.39 -10.31 -6.19
N ASN A 104 -7.58 -9.09 -5.69
CA ASN A 104 -7.49 -7.85 -6.48
C ASN A 104 -6.43 -6.85 -6.02
N SER A 105 -5.42 -7.33 -5.29
CA SER A 105 -4.35 -6.49 -4.73
C SER A 105 -3.10 -6.49 -5.62
N LYS A 106 -3.30 -6.37 -6.93
CA LYS A 106 -2.23 -6.27 -7.93
C LYS A 106 -2.02 -4.82 -8.37
N PHE A 107 -0.76 -4.40 -8.38
CA PHE A 107 -0.33 -3.05 -8.73
C PHE A 107 0.89 -3.09 -9.65
N GLU A 108 0.87 -2.32 -10.73
CA GLU A 108 2.09 -2.03 -11.50
C GLU A 108 2.93 -1.03 -10.76
N VAL A 109 4.24 -1.23 -10.78
CA VAL A 109 5.21 -0.19 -10.45
C VAL A 109 5.67 0.47 -11.74
N LEU A 110 5.31 1.73 -11.90
CA LEU A 110 5.76 2.59 -12.99
C LEU A 110 6.83 3.55 -12.49
N GLU A 111 7.83 3.80 -13.35
CA GLU A 111 8.86 4.81 -13.08
C GLU A 111 8.56 6.13 -13.80
N GLN A 112 8.65 7.18 -12.99
CA GLN A 112 8.81 8.62 -13.17
C GLN A 112 8.38 9.37 -14.45
N ASP A 113 7.74 10.51 -14.19
CA ASP A 113 8.09 11.76 -14.87
C ASP A 113 8.76 12.69 -13.83
N ASN A 114 10.02 13.08 -14.12
CA ASN A 114 10.91 14.10 -13.53
C ASN A 114 11.06 14.38 -12.02
N ASP A 115 10.29 13.82 -11.08
CA ASP A 115 10.61 13.87 -9.63
C ASP A 115 10.55 12.49 -8.94
N ARG A 116 11.58 12.18 -8.13
CA ARG A 116 12.21 10.86 -7.82
C ARG A 116 11.34 9.76 -7.17
N MET A 117 10.05 9.72 -7.44
CA MET A 117 9.06 8.90 -6.75
C MET A 117 8.41 7.89 -7.70
N ASN A 118 8.26 6.66 -7.22
CA ASN A 118 7.53 5.62 -7.94
C ASN A 118 6.03 5.98 -8.04
N LYS A 119 5.39 5.55 -9.12
CA LYS A 119 3.92 5.56 -9.25
C LYS A 119 3.43 4.12 -9.23
N LEU A 120 2.47 3.82 -8.36
CA LEU A 120 1.72 2.57 -8.42
C LEU A 120 0.38 2.79 -9.09
N ILE A 121 0.04 1.89 -10.01
CA ILE A 121 -1.27 1.83 -10.63
C ILE A 121 -1.91 0.49 -10.30
N HIS A 122 -3.11 0.53 -9.72
CA HIS A 122 -3.93 -0.67 -9.57
C HIS A 122 -4.42 -1.15 -10.94
N PHE A 123 -4.35 -2.45 -11.20
CA PHE A 123 -5.00 -3.04 -12.37
C PHE A 123 -6.34 -3.63 -11.99
N LEU A 124 -7.37 -3.37 -12.79
CA LEU A 124 -8.57 -4.19 -12.78
C LEU A 124 -8.16 -5.59 -13.25
N ASP A 125 -8.38 -6.61 -12.41
CA ASP A 125 -8.28 -7.99 -12.89
C ASP A 125 -9.30 -8.18 -14.04
N GLU A 126 -8.83 -8.71 -15.16
CA GLU A 126 -9.66 -9.27 -16.24
C GLU A 126 -10.44 -10.50 -15.75
#